data_AF-M9LMC7-F1
#
_entry.id   AF-M9LMC7-F1
#
_cell.length_a   1.000
_cell.length_b   1.000
_cell.length_c   1.000
_cell.angle_alpha   90.00
_cell.angle_beta   90.00
_cell.angle_gamma   90.00
#
_symmetry.space_group_name_H-M   'P 1'
#
loop_
_entity.id
_entity.type
_entity.pdbx_description
1 polymer ?
#
loop_
_entity_poly.entity_id
_entity_poly.type
_entity_poly.pdbx_seq_one_letter_code
_entity_poly.pdbx_strand_id
1 'polypeptide(L)'
;TYNVILLGPPGVGKTHLSVGLGIEALERGHRVSFVAMDTLIHLLKTHEIARTSQSRMKRILGSDLVIIDDLMFMAMEKGESHLFFQFVTSSMVKHRSF
;
A
#
# COMPACT_ATOMS: atom_id res chain seq x y z
N THR A 1 -14.63 -3.11 4.18
CA THR A 1 -13.35 -2.43 3.91
C THR A 1 -13.61 -1.28 2.96
N TYR A 2 -13.01 -0.11 3.21
CA TYR A 2 -13.10 1.05 2.32
C TYR A 2 -11.72 1.32 1.71
N ASN A 3 -11.67 1.68 0.44
CA ASN A 3 -10.45 2.18 -0.22
C ASN A 3 -10.68 3.63 -0.60
N VAL A 4 -9.70 4.48 -0.31
CA VAL A 4 -9.73 5.90 -0.67
C VAL A 4 -8.64 6.16 -1.69
N ILE A 5 -9.00 6.82 -2.79
CA ILE A 5 -8.05 7.23 -3.83
C ILE A 5 -8.02 8.75 -3.86
N LEU A 6 -6.84 9.32 -3.61
CA LEU A 6 -6.62 10.76 -3.70
C LEU A 6 -6.06 11.11 -5.08
N LEU A 7 -6.81 11.86 -5.87
CA LEU A 7 -6.42 12.28 -7.23
C LEU A 7 -6.32 13.80 -7.32
N GLY A 8 -5.34 14.28 -8.07
CA GLY A 8 -5.13 15.71 -8.28
C GLY A 8 -3.69 16.04 -8.73
N PRO A 9 -3.42 17.26 -9.21
CA PRO A 9 -2.11 17.68 -9.67
C PRO A 9 -0.99 17.51 -8.61
N PRO A 10 0.29 17.48 -9.01
CA PRO A 10 1.40 17.55 -8.05
C PRO A 10 1.28 18.79 -7.14
N GLY A 11 1.70 18.66 -5.87
CA GLY A 11 1.71 19.79 -4.93
C GLY A 11 0.39 20.13 -4.22
N VAL A 12 -0.73 19.48 -4.54
CA VAL A 12 -2.05 19.77 -3.90
C VAL A 12 -2.26 19.11 -2.53
N GLY A 13 -1.20 18.55 -1.92
CA GLY A 13 -1.26 18.00 -0.56
C GLY A 13 -1.82 16.57 -0.42
N LYS A 14 -1.90 15.79 -1.50
CA LYS A 14 -2.40 14.39 -1.46
C LYS A 14 -1.64 13.51 -0.46
N THR A 15 -0.31 13.50 -0.54
CA THR A 15 0.57 12.80 0.40
C THR A 15 0.43 13.34 1.82
N HIS A 16 0.28 14.66 1.97
CA HIS A 16 0.12 15.26 3.30
C HIS A 16 -1.17 14.81 3.96
N LEU A 17 -2.28 14.78 3.20
CA LEU A 17 -3.57 14.30 3.69
C LEU A 17 -3.53 12.80 4.02
N SER A 18 -2.92 11.97 3.17
CA SER A 18 -2.81 10.53 3.46
C SER A 18 -1.96 10.25 4.70
N VAL A 19 -0.86 10.98 4.89
CA VAL A 19 -0.04 10.90 6.11
C VAL A 19 -0.82 11.36 7.33
N GLY A 20 -1.58 12.45 7.26
CA GLY A 20 -2.43 12.91 8.36
C GLY A 20 -3.45 11.86 8.80
N LEU A 21 -4.11 11.19 7.84
CA LEU A 21 -4.99 10.05 8.11
C LEU A 21 -4.25 8.89 8.78
N GLY A 22 -3.01 8.62 8.35
CA GLY A 22 -2.14 7.61 8.95
C GLY A 22 -1.77 7.93 10.40
N ILE A 23 -1.46 9.19 10.70
CA ILE A 23 -1.15 9.66 12.05
C ILE A 23 -2.36 9.48 12.97
N GLU A 24 -3.54 9.94 12.56
CA GLU A 24 -4.77 9.76 13.34
C GLU A 24 -5.08 8.27 13.59
N ALA A 25 -4.86 7.41 12.59
CA ALA A 25 -5.04 5.97 12.76
C ALA A 25 -4.04 5.37 13.77
N LEU A 26 -2.77 5.80 13.73
CA LEU A 26 -1.75 5.41 14.71
C LEU A 26 -2.15 5.86 16.13
N GLU A 27 -2.64 7.08 16.30
CA GLU A 27 -3.09 7.63 17.59
C GLU A 27 -4.27 6.82 18.17
N ARG A 28 -5.09 6.22 17.31
CA ARG A 28 -6.17 5.29 17.70
C ARG A 28 -5.71 3.85 17.92
N GLY A 29 -4.40 3.57 17.83
CA GLY A 29 -3.83 2.25 18.06
C GLY A 29 -3.87 1.31 16.86
N HIS A 30 -4.20 1.80 15.66
CA HIS A 30 -4.14 0.99 14.44
C HIS A 30 -2.71 0.86 13.93
N ARG A 31 -2.40 -0.31 13.34
CA ARG A 31 -1.12 -0.53 12.65
C ARG A 31 -1.20 0.09 11.26
N VAL A 32 -0.29 1.01 10.97
CA VAL A 32 -0.24 1.72 9.68
C VAL A 32 1.05 1.40 8.96
N SER A 33 0.95 1.09 7.66
CA SER A 33 2.10 1.01 6.75
C SER A 33 2.00 2.10 5.69
N PHE A 34 3.07 2.87 5.53
CA PHE A 34 3.26 3.77 4.39
C PHE A 34 4.31 3.19 3.46
N VAL A 35 4.00 3.08 2.17
CA VAL A 35 4.91 2.49 1.18
C VAL A 35 4.78 3.23 -0.16
N ALA A 36 5.91 3.61 -0.76
CA ALA A 36 5.92 4.11 -2.12
C ALA A 36 5.61 2.97 -3.11
N MET A 37 4.95 3.29 -4.22
CA MET A 37 4.44 2.28 -5.13
C MET A 37 5.54 1.44 -5.80
N ASP A 38 6.65 2.06 -6.19
CA ASP A 38 7.84 1.39 -6.73
C ASP A 38 8.43 0.35 -5.77
N THR A 39 8.49 0.72 -4.48
CA THR A 39 8.95 -0.12 -3.39
C THR A 39 8.00 -1.29 -3.19
N LEU A 40 6.68 -1.06 -3.25
CA LEU A 40 5.69 -2.13 -3.15
C LEU A 40 5.85 -3.15 -4.29
N ILE A 41 6.01 -2.69 -5.53
CA ILE A 41 6.25 -3.58 -6.69
C ILE A 41 7.53 -4.37 -6.52
N HIS A 42 8.62 -3.72 -6.11
CA HIS A 42 9.88 -4.41 -5.84
C HIS A 42 9.71 -5.50 -4.76
N LEU A 43 8.99 -5.20 -3.67
CA LEU A 43 8.72 -6.17 -2.62
C LEU A 43 7.87 -7.34 -3.15
N LEU A 44 6.84 -7.08 -3.96
CA LEU A 44 6.01 -8.13 -4.57
C LEU A 44 6.85 -9.04 -5.49
N LYS A 45 7.74 -8.48 -6.31
CA LYS A 45 8.61 -9.25 -7.21
C LYS A 45 9.63 -10.11 -6.46
N THR A 46 10.11 -9.66 -5.30
CA THR A 46 11.25 -10.28 -4.61
C THR A 46 10.86 -11.08 -3.37
N HIS A 47 9.61 -11.00 -2.89
CA HIS A 47 9.24 -11.66 -1.63
C HIS A 47 9.41 -13.18 -1.66
N GLU A 48 9.31 -13.88 -2.78
CA GLU A 48 9.52 -15.34 -2.75
C GLU A 48 10.98 -15.74 -2.51
N ILE A 49 11.93 -14.87 -2.88
CA ILE A 49 13.38 -15.16 -2.85
C ILE A 49 14.14 -14.42 -1.74
N ALA A 50 13.66 -13.25 -1.32
CA ALA A 50 14.34 -12.39 -0.36
C ALA A 50 13.61 -12.34 0.98
N ARG A 51 14.25 -12.86 2.05
CA ARG A 51 13.68 -12.88 3.41
C ARG A 51 13.33 -11.50 3.95
N THR A 52 14.12 -10.48 3.58
CA THR A 52 13.86 -9.07 3.93
C THR A 52 12.56 -8.58 3.29
N SER A 53 12.35 -8.89 2.01
CA SER A 53 11.10 -8.59 1.28
C SER A 53 9.90 -9.33 1.87
N GLN A 54 10.05 -10.61 2.25
CA GLN A 54 9.00 -11.36 2.97
C GLN A 54 8.59 -10.69 4.26
N SER A 55 9.57 -10.30 5.09
CA SER A 55 9.30 -9.65 6.37
C SER A 55 8.58 -8.32 6.20
N ARG A 56 9.01 -7.49 5.23
CA ARG A 56 8.31 -6.24 4.89
C ARG A 56 6.90 -6.50 4.39
N MET A 57 6.71 -7.45 3.46
CA MET A 57 5.38 -7.78 2.93
C MET A 57 4.43 -8.26 4.03
N LYS A 58 4.91 -9.10 4.97
CA LYS A 58 4.13 -9.54 6.13
C LYS A 58 3.68 -8.37 7.02
N ARG A 59 4.52 -7.35 7.21
CA ARG A 59 4.15 -6.13 7.96
C ARG A 59 3.12 -5.30 7.23
N ILE A 60 3.29 -5.10 5.93
CA ILE A 60 2.34 -4.35 5.07
C ILE A 60 0.98 -5.05 5.10
N LEU A 61 0.92 -6.34 4.80
CA LEU A 61 -0.33 -7.13 4.83
C LEU A 61 -0.92 -7.27 6.24
N GLY A 62 -0.10 -7.09 7.28
CA GLY A 62 -0.52 -7.14 8.69
C GLY A 62 -1.02 -5.80 9.24
N SER A 63 -0.97 -4.72 8.46
CA SER A 63 -1.42 -3.39 8.88
C SER A 63 -2.93 -3.25 8.69
N ASP A 64 -3.56 -2.48 9.57
CA ASP A 64 -4.98 -2.16 9.53
C ASP A 64 -5.27 -1.03 8.52
N LEU A 65 -4.26 -0.18 8.24
CA LEU A 65 -4.24 0.80 7.16
C LEU A 65 -2.93 0.70 6.36
N VAL A 66 -3.05 0.60 5.03
CA VAL A 66 -1.92 0.68 4.11
C VAL A 66 -2.08 1.92 3.23
N ILE A 67 -1.15 2.86 3.35
CA ILE A 67 -1.04 4.04 2.49
C ILE A 67 -0.02 3.74 1.41
N ILE A 68 -0.44 3.90 0.16
CA ILE A 68 0.40 3.71 -1.02
C ILE A 68 0.51 5.06 -1.72
N ASP A 69 1.72 5.58 -1.82
CA ASP A 69 1.97 6.88 -2.46
C ASP A 69 2.64 6.70 -3.83
N ASP A 70 2.63 7.77 -4.63
CA ASP A 70 3.27 7.82 -5.95
C ASP A 70 2.72 6.83 -6.98
N LEU A 71 1.41 6.50 -6.87
CA LEU A 71 0.69 5.66 -7.82
C LEU A 71 0.78 6.14 -9.29
N MET A 72 1.10 7.42 -9.54
CA MET A 72 1.14 8.01 -10.88
C MET A 72 2.44 7.76 -11.66
N PHE A 73 3.54 7.35 -11.01
CA PHE A 73 4.78 6.98 -11.73
C PHE A 73 4.67 5.63 -12.47
N MET A 74 3.56 4.94 -12.25
CA MET A 74 3.19 3.65 -12.79
C MET A 74 2.55 3.75 -14.19
N ALA A 75 3.23 4.34 -15.17
CA ALA A 75 2.99 3.93 -16.56
C ALA A 75 3.43 2.47 -16.69
N MET A 76 2.64 1.55 -16.14
CA MET A 76 3.03 0.18 -15.82
C MET A 76 3.24 -0.63 -17.08
N GLU A 77 4.37 -1.31 -17.14
CA GLU A 77 4.44 -2.54 -17.89
C GLU A 77 3.32 -3.47 -17.41
N LYS A 78 2.62 -4.14 -18.34
CA LYS A 78 1.41 -4.94 -18.05
C LYS A 78 1.56 -5.91 -16.87
N GLY A 79 2.76 -6.44 -16.62
CA GLY A 79 3.05 -7.38 -15.53
C GLY A 79 2.96 -6.75 -14.14
N GLU A 80 3.32 -5.48 -13.98
CA GLU A 80 3.34 -4.81 -12.67
C GLU A 80 1.92 -4.42 -12.22
N SER A 81 1.05 -4.02 -13.15
CA SER A 81 -0.37 -3.80 -12.90
C SER A 81 -1.05 -5.06 -12.34
N HIS A 82 -0.69 -6.23 -12.86
CA HIS A 82 -1.25 -7.50 -12.39
C HIS A 82 -0.85 -7.80 -10.94
N LEU A 83 0.43 -7.62 -10.60
CA LEU A 83 0.93 -7.79 -9.23
C LEU A 83 0.25 -6.84 -8.25
N PHE A 84 0.09 -5.58 -8.63
CA PHE A 84 -0.64 -4.61 -7.79
C PHE A 84 -2.11 -5.00 -7.60
N PHE A 85 -2.80 -5.42 -8.66
CA PHE A 85 -4.20 -5.82 -8.55
C PHE A 85 -4.39 -7.05 -7.65
N GLN A 86 -3.49 -8.03 -7.75
CA GLN A 86 -3.46 -9.19 -6.84
C GLN A 86 -3.23 -8.77 -5.39
N PHE A 87 -2.33 -7.82 -5.13
CA PHE A 87 -2.09 -7.27 -3.81
C PHE A 87 -3.35 -6.61 -3.23
N VAL A 88 -4.01 -5.71 -3.98
CA VAL A 88 -5.25 -5.04 -3.54
C VAL A 88 -6.34 -6.07 -3.23
N THR A 89 -6.51 -7.06 -4.10
CA THR A 89 -7.49 -8.14 -3.92
C THR A 89 -7.20 -8.95 -2.65
N SER A 90 -5.93 -9.31 -2.42
CA SER A 90 -5.52 -10.08 -1.23
C SER A 90 -5.72 -9.28 0.07
N SER A 91 -5.43 -7.98 0.05
CA SER A 91 -5.68 -7.09 1.18
C SER A 91 -7.17 -7.00 1.52
N MET A 92 -8.04 -6.93 0.51
CA MET A 92 -9.50 -6.92 0.70
C MET A 92 -10.03 -8.22 1.32
N VAL A 93 -9.56 -9.38 0.86
CA VAL A 93 -10.00 -10.69 1.36
C VAL A 93 -9.66 -10.87 2.85
N LYS A 94 -8.49 -10.40 3.27
CA LYS A 94 -8.04 -10.51 4.67
C LYS A 94 -8.94 -9.75 5.66
N HIS A 95 -9.62 -8.69 5.22
CA HIS A 95 -10.49 -7.86 6.04
C HIS A 95 -11.98 -8.24 5.92
N ARG A 96 -12.29 -9.36 5.25
CA ARG A 96 -13.64 -9.92 5.11
C ARG A 96 -13.95 -11.07 6.08
N SER A 97 -13.09 -11.35 7.04
CA SER A 97 -13.37 -12.32 8.09
C SER A 97 -14.19 -11.69 9.22
N PHE A 98 -15.49 -11.45 8.97
CA PHE A 98 -16.63 -11.55 9.90
C PHE A 98 -17.92 -11.52 9.08
#